data_AF-A0A9X1LCA7-F1
#
_entry.id   AF-A0A9X1LCA7-F1
#
_cell.length_a   1.000
_cell.length_b   1.000
_cell.length_c   1.000
_cell.angle_alpha   90.00
_cell.angle_beta   90.00
_cell.angle_gamma   90.00
#
_symmetry.space_group_name_H-M   'P 1'
#
loop_
_entity.id
_entity.type
_entity.pdbx_description
1 polymer ?
#
loop_
_entity_poly.entity_id
_entity_poly.type
_entity_poly.pdbx_seq_one_letter_code
_entity_poly.pdbx_strand_id
1 'polypeptide(L)'
;MDDEDDRIGAAEELAREVAPDLDSILVTIYPDADTLDTIRPGEADVATANAVARTVAEAMSEEGVEVFVQRADRGAFRRWLAGREDRPEIRRGWVDRGRLLRGGDAFRALGLKAPPPEPPPRFPPAPGPVADELLAAYGDGESSAFEALLGELIEAGRGDVLDLAVRKIRERQSDENAAELRAGMLAAAAAAAVGASGWAELVALPVALSPGAVPDAVALADGLIASGGLAPEEELRFLPGWRSPGAVEELSLLAMRRVLFDLVADRDPPDLPPGDTDDLARHGFGVLVGLRVDWSIPVWDVIEAAGGLPEEPLDDEETPEERGRARALDRWRGQVAAENDGSVPLDLVPLPEAGAAIAGFLDEAGGHLGGLDEIREFIEAARREAGGEEVVCRPRVAGETLELTLTTAEGRFLDSLTLPPERLPASAEGMLGLLGAFVRLVRDPPGR
;
A
#
# COMPACT_ATOMS: atom_id res chain seq x y z
N MET A 1 -36.78 -31.61 10.52
CA MET A 1 -35.61 -32.37 11.01
C MET A 1 -34.69 -32.51 9.82
N ASP A 2 -35.15 -33.12 8.71
CA ASP A 2 -34.41 -33.16 7.43
C ASP A 2 -33.97 -31.75 6.93
N ASP A 3 -34.86 -30.75 6.83
CA ASP A 3 -34.49 -29.40 6.33
C ASP A 3 -33.48 -28.63 7.22
N GLU A 4 -33.39 -28.94 8.52
CA GLU A 4 -32.47 -28.26 9.46
C GLU A 4 -31.07 -28.85 9.33
N ASP A 5 -30.97 -30.18 9.36
CA ASP A 5 -29.72 -30.91 9.19
C ASP A 5 -29.12 -30.65 7.80
N ASP A 6 -29.95 -30.56 6.76
CA ASP A 6 -29.52 -30.24 5.39
C ASP A 6 -28.89 -28.84 5.29
N ARG A 7 -29.46 -27.84 6.00
CA ARG A 7 -28.91 -26.47 6.00
C ARG A 7 -27.59 -26.39 6.76
N ILE A 8 -27.48 -27.07 7.90
CA ILE A 8 -26.24 -27.12 8.69
C ILE A 8 -25.14 -27.79 7.85
N GLY A 9 -25.45 -28.91 7.19
CA GLY A 9 -24.51 -29.61 6.32
C GLY A 9 -24.06 -28.76 5.13
N ALA A 10 -24.97 -28.04 4.46
CA ALA A 10 -24.63 -27.15 3.36
C ALA A 10 -23.73 -25.98 3.80
N ALA A 11 -23.99 -25.41 4.98
CA ALA A 11 -23.15 -24.35 5.55
C ALA A 11 -21.75 -24.86 5.90
N GLU A 12 -21.63 -26.09 6.41
CA GLU A 12 -20.36 -26.73 6.72
C GLU A 12 -19.53 -27.02 5.46
N GLU A 13 -20.18 -27.50 4.40
CA GLU A 13 -19.54 -27.76 3.10
C GLU A 13 -19.01 -26.45 2.50
N LEU A 14 -19.85 -25.41 2.45
CA LEU A 14 -19.46 -24.10 1.95
C LEU A 14 -18.34 -23.48 2.80
N ALA A 15 -18.38 -23.65 4.13
CA ALA A 15 -17.33 -23.14 5.01
C ALA A 15 -15.96 -23.76 4.68
N ARG A 16 -15.90 -25.07 4.45
CA ARG A 16 -14.65 -25.74 4.04
C ARG A 16 -14.20 -25.36 2.64
N GLU A 17 -15.15 -25.08 1.75
CA GLU A 17 -14.84 -24.65 0.38
C GLU A 17 -14.12 -23.29 0.37
N VAL A 18 -14.58 -22.34 1.18
CA VAL A 18 -14.04 -20.96 1.17
C VAL A 18 -12.94 -20.70 2.22
N ALA A 19 -12.76 -21.59 3.19
CA ALA A 19 -11.75 -21.43 4.25
C ALA A 19 -10.31 -21.22 3.74
N PRO A 20 -9.83 -21.89 2.67
CA PRO A 20 -8.46 -21.70 2.18
C PRO A 20 -8.13 -20.27 1.74
N ASP A 21 -9.14 -19.47 1.41
CA ASP A 21 -9.02 -18.11 0.89
C ASP A 21 -9.32 -17.05 1.97
N LEU A 22 -9.43 -17.46 3.24
CA LEU A 22 -9.82 -16.58 4.35
C LEU A 22 -8.82 -16.66 5.51
N ASP A 23 -8.31 -15.50 5.93
CA ASP A 23 -7.55 -15.40 7.18
C ASP A 23 -8.47 -15.30 8.41
N SER A 24 -9.67 -14.74 8.22
CA SER A 24 -10.64 -14.56 9.30
C SER A 24 -12.08 -14.49 8.81
N ILE A 25 -13.01 -14.75 9.74
CA ILE A 25 -14.45 -14.74 9.47
C ILE A 25 -15.24 -14.20 10.66
N LEU A 26 -16.29 -13.41 10.40
CA LEU A 26 -17.28 -13.03 11.41
C LEU A 26 -18.52 -13.90 11.33
N VAL A 27 -18.86 -14.55 12.45
CA VAL A 27 -20.15 -15.23 12.65
C VAL A 27 -21.03 -14.49 13.65
N THR A 28 -22.34 -14.45 13.38
CA THR A 28 -23.34 -13.80 14.23
C THR A 28 -24.10 -14.83 15.04
N ILE A 29 -24.18 -14.65 16.36
CA ILE A 29 -25.10 -15.40 17.22
C ILE A 29 -26.26 -14.52 17.68
N TYR A 30 -27.46 -15.09 17.63
CA TYR A 30 -28.71 -14.40 17.92
C TYR A 30 -29.25 -14.82 19.30
N PRO A 31 -29.54 -13.86 20.21
CA PRO A 31 -29.99 -14.18 21.56
C PRO A 31 -31.45 -14.64 21.61
N ASP A 32 -32.30 -14.16 20.70
CA ASP A 32 -33.73 -14.43 20.66
C ASP A 32 -34.32 -14.23 19.25
N ALA A 33 -35.56 -14.71 19.06
CA ALA A 33 -36.24 -14.72 17.77
C ALA A 33 -36.58 -13.32 17.28
N ASP A 34 -36.91 -12.40 18.19
CA ASP A 34 -37.18 -10.99 17.86
C ASP A 34 -35.94 -10.30 17.28
N THR A 35 -34.76 -10.62 17.81
CA THR A 35 -33.48 -10.07 17.35
C THR A 35 -33.11 -10.64 15.99
N LEU A 36 -33.25 -11.95 15.80
CA LEU A 36 -33.06 -12.59 14.49
C LEU A 36 -34.02 -12.01 13.46
N ASP A 37 -35.32 -11.94 13.74
CA ASP A 37 -36.32 -11.40 12.81
C ASP A 37 -36.08 -9.92 12.50
N THR A 38 -35.55 -9.14 13.46
CA THR A 38 -35.18 -7.75 13.21
C THR A 38 -34.03 -7.62 12.20
N ILE A 39 -33.08 -8.57 12.16
CA ILE A 39 -31.87 -8.50 11.34
C ILE A 39 -32.04 -9.30 10.04
N ARG A 40 -32.52 -10.54 10.14
CA ARG A 40 -32.77 -11.51 9.07
C ARG A 40 -34.24 -11.98 9.08
N PRO A 41 -35.20 -11.14 8.64
CA PRO A 41 -36.62 -11.46 8.72
C PRO A 41 -36.98 -12.69 7.88
N GLY A 42 -37.56 -13.71 8.52
CA GLY A 42 -38.11 -14.90 7.86
C GLY A 42 -37.10 -15.92 7.30
N GLU A 43 -35.81 -15.81 7.60
CA GLU A 43 -34.77 -16.66 6.99
C GLU A 43 -34.53 -18.00 7.71
N ALA A 44 -34.66 -18.04 9.04
CA ALA A 44 -34.50 -19.25 9.87
C ALA A 44 -35.08 -19.03 11.27
N ASP A 45 -35.21 -20.09 12.07
CA ASP A 45 -35.35 -19.96 13.51
C ASP A 45 -33.97 -19.80 14.19
N VAL A 46 -33.98 -19.35 15.45
CA VAL A 46 -32.77 -19.03 16.23
C VAL A 46 -31.90 -20.25 16.51
N ALA A 47 -32.51 -21.43 16.71
CA ALA A 47 -31.75 -22.64 17.00
C ALA A 47 -30.94 -23.04 15.76
N THR A 48 -31.59 -23.07 14.60
CA THR A 48 -30.94 -23.33 13.31
C THR A 48 -29.84 -22.31 13.02
N ALA A 49 -30.12 -21.01 13.13
CA ALA A 49 -29.12 -19.96 12.84
C ALA A 49 -27.87 -20.07 13.74
N ASN A 50 -28.06 -20.31 15.04
CA ASN A 50 -26.94 -20.47 15.97
C ASN A 50 -26.21 -21.81 15.81
N ALA A 51 -26.91 -22.87 15.34
CA ALA A 51 -26.27 -24.14 15.00
C ALA A 51 -25.36 -23.98 13.78
N VAL A 52 -25.84 -23.32 12.72
CA VAL A 52 -25.03 -22.94 11.55
C VAL A 52 -23.79 -22.14 11.97
N ALA A 53 -23.95 -21.08 12.77
CA ALA A 53 -22.83 -20.27 13.23
C ALA A 53 -21.77 -21.08 14.00
N ARG A 54 -22.20 -22.08 14.79
CA ARG A 54 -21.28 -22.99 15.51
C ARG A 54 -20.54 -23.91 14.55
N THR A 55 -21.26 -24.57 13.64
CA THR A 55 -20.69 -25.52 12.69
C THR A 55 -19.70 -24.85 11.76
N VAL A 56 -20.03 -23.65 11.26
CA VAL A 56 -19.13 -22.84 10.43
C VAL A 56 -17.87 -22.46 11.21
N ALA A 57 -18.03 -21.96 12.44
CA ALA A 57 -16.88 -21.61 13.27
C ALA A 57 -15.95 -22.79 13.58
N GLU A 58 -16.51 -23.99 13.78
CA GLU A 58 -15.73 -25.20 13.98
C GLU A 58 -14.96 -25.58 12.71
N ALA A 59 -15.64 -25.64 11.56
CA ALA A 59 -15.01 -25.94 10.27
C ALA A 59 -13.90 -24.93 9.90
N MET A 60 -14.18 -23.64 10.05
CA MET A 60 -13.22 -22.55 9.78
C MET A 60 -11.99 -22.65 10.68
N SER A 61 -12.19 -22.90 11.98
CA SER A 61 -11.07 -23.04 12.92
C SER A 61 -10.22 -24.28 12.65
N GLU A 62 -10.78 -25.36 12.11
CA GLU A 62 -10.01 -26.56 11.74
C GLU A 62 -9.03 -26.27 10.59
N GLU A 63 -9.38 -25.35 9.71
CA GLU A 63 -8.55 -24.88 8.59
C GLU A 63 -7.61 -23.71 8.98
N GLY A 64 -7.60 -23.30 10.26
CA GLY A 64 -6.74 -22.24 10.76
C GLY A 64 -7.29 -20.82 10.60
N VAL A 65 -8.51 -20.65 10.10
CA VAL A 65 -9.17 -19.35 9.95
C VAL A 65 -9.53 -18.77 11.32
N GLU A 66 -9.20 -17.49 11.54
CA GLU A 66 -9.56 -16.83 12.78
C GLU A 66 -11.06 -16.51 12.86
N VAL A 67 -11.73 -17.03 13.90
CA VAL A 67 -13.18 -16.83 14.08
C VAL A 67 -13.47 -15.68 15.05
N PHE A 68 -14.13 -14.66 14.51
CA PHE A 68 -14.79 -13.60 15.28
C PHE A 68 -16.25 -13.93 15.52
N VAL A 69 -16.75 -13.60 16.72
CA VAL A 69 -18.17 -13.78 17.06
C VAL A 69 -18.77 -12.45 17.47
N GLN A 70 -19.86 -12.05 16.80
CA GLN A 70 -20.72 -10.98 17.31
C GLN A 70 -21.98 -11.54 17.95
N ARG A 71 -22.37 -10.96 19.08
CA ARG A 71 -23.68 -11.18 19.70
C ARG A 71 -24.63 -10.12 19.18
N ALA A 72 -25.65 -10.53 18.44
CA ALA A 72 -26.62 -9.62 17.88
C ALA A 72 -27.32 -8.79 18.97
N ASP A 73 -27.36 -7.48 18.78
CA ASP A 73 -28.00 -6.50 19.66
C ASP A 73 -28.95 -5.66 18.82
N ARG A 74 -30.25 -5.87 19.05
CA ARG A 74 -31.32 -5.21 18.31
C ARG A 74 -31.24 -3.68 18.37
N GLY A 75 -30.79 -3.12 19.50
CA GLY A 75 -30.68 -1.68 19.68
C GLY A 75 -29.49 -1.10 18.92
N ALA A 76 -28.35 -1.79 18.94
CA ALA A 76 -27.16 -1.43 18.17
C ALA A 76 -27.43 -1.50 16.67
N PHE A 77 -28.03 -2.60 16.20
CA PHE A 77 -28.45 -2.75 14.80
C PHE A 77 -29.37 -1.62 14.34
N ARG A 78 -30.41 -1.26 15.11
CA ARG A 78 -31.32 -0.16 14.74
C ARG A 78 -30.62 1.20 14.66
N ARG A 79 -29.65 1.46 15.54
CA ARG A 79 -28.86 2.70 15.48
C ARG A 79 -27.95 2.71 14.27
N TRP A 80 -27.37 1.56 13.93
CA TRP A 80 -26.55 1.41 12.74
C TRP A 80 -27.40 1.54 11.47
N LEU A 81 -28.58 0.95 11.39
CA LEU A 81 -29.46 1.06 10.22
C LEU A 81 -30.03 2.48 10.03
N ALA A 82 -30.02 3.31 11.08
CA ALA A 82 -30.54 4.67 11.01
C ALA A 82 -29.76 5.51 9.97
N GLY A 83 -30.48 5.99 8.95
CA GLY A 83 -29.88 6.77 7.85
C GLY A 83 -29.33 5.93 6.70
N ARG A 84 -29.47 4.59 6.76
CA ARG A 84 -29.16 3.67 5.67
C ARG A 84 -30.44 3.18 5.00
N GLU A 85 -30.32 2.72 3.77
CA GLU A 85 -31.43 2.05 3.09
C GLU A 85 -31.69 0.69 3.75
N ASP A 86 -32.96 0.38 3.98
CA ASP A 86 -33.36 -0.86 4.65
C ASP A 86 -33.53 -2.00 3.63
N ARG A 87 -32.43 -2.66 3.29
CA ARG A 87 -32.39 -3.80 2.35
C ARG A 87 -31.70 -5.03 2.97
N PRO A 88 -32.13 -6.27 2.65
CA PRO A 88 -31.54 -7.49 3.21
C PRO A 88 -30.02 -7.56 3.06
N GLU A 89 -29.49 -7.13 1.90
CA GLU A 89 -28.06 -7.14 1.60
C GLU A 89 -27.29 -6.22 2.55
N ILE A 90 -27.84 -5.03 2.84
CA ILE A 90 -27.27 -4.09 3.79
C ILE A 90 -27.31 -4.71 5.19
N ARG A 91 -28.47 -5.26 5.62
CA ARG A 91 -28.63 -5.81 6.97
C ARG A 91 -27.61 -6.91 7.30
N ARG A 92 -27.27 -7.77 6.34
CA ARG A 92 -26.29 -8.86 6.51
C ARG A 92 -24.86 -8.34 6.70
N GLY A 93 -24.53 -7.17 6.18
CA GLY A 93 -23.23 -6.51 6.37
C GLY A 93 -23.07 -5.79 7.72
N TRP A 94 -24.01 -5.94 8.66
CA TRP A 94 -23.90 -5.28 9.96
C TRP A 94 -22.82 -5.93 10.85
N VAL A 95 -21.87 -5.11 11.30
CA VAL A 95 -20.80 -5.50 12.22
C VAL A 95 -20.77 -4.57 13.45
N ASP A 96 -20.93 -5.13 14.66
CA ASP A 96 -20.74 -4.39 15.91
C ASP A 96 -19.28 -4.43 16.38
N ARG A 97 -18.43 -3.63 15.72
CA ARG A 97 -16.96 -3.59 15.92
C ARG A 97 -16.54 -3.39 17.38
N GLY A 98 -17.31 -2.65 18.17
CA GLY A 98 -17.00 -2.39 19.58
C GLY A 98 -17.24 -3.56 20.52
N ARG A 99 -17.85 -4.66 20.05
CA ARG A 99 -18.28 -5.79 20.87
C ARG A 99 -17.95 -7.16 20.26
N LEU A 100 -17.03 -7.21 19.31
CA LEU A 100 -16.56 -8.46 18.74
C LEU A 100 -15.83 -9.30 19.79
N LEU A 101 -16.16 -10.59 19.83
CA LEU A 101 -15.46 -11.58 20.63
C LEU A 101 -14.41 -12.26 19.75
N ARG A 102 -13.25 -12.55 20.35
CA ARG A 102 -12.08 -13.18 19.70
C ARG A 102 -11.57 -14.35 20.53
N GLY A 103 -10.90 -15.30 19.88
CA GLY A 103 -10.20 -16.41 20.54
C GLY A 103 -11.09 -17.16 21.54
N GLY A 104 -10.58 -17.46 22.73
CA GLY A 104 -11.34 -18.24 23.72
C GLY A 104 -12.71 -17.65 24.11
N ASP A 105 -12.92 -16.34 23.99
CA ASP A 105 -14.21 -15.70 24.28
C ASP A 105 -15.24 -15.96 23.18
N ALA A 106 -14.80 -15.96 21.92
CA ALA A 106 -15.60 -16.32 20.77
C ALA A 106 -16.06 -17.79 20.88
N PHE A 107 -15.13 -18.71 21.12
CA PHE A 107 -15.44 -20.15 21.25
C PHE A 107 -16.41 -20.41 22.41
N ARG A 108 -16.20 -19.76 23.56
CA ARG A 108 -17.12 -19.86 24.70
C ARG A 108 -18.52 -19.34 24.36
N ALA A 109 -18.64 -18.29 23.55
CA ALA A 109 -19.94 -17.78 23.12
C ALA A 109 -20.68 -18.73 22.18
N LEU A 110 -19.95 -19.49 21.36
CA LEU A 110 -20.49 -20.53 20.47
C LEU A 110 -20.80 -21.85 21.18
N GLY A 111 -20.34 -22.01 22.43
CA GLY A 111 -20.42 -23.28 23.16
C GLY A 111 -19.35 -24.29 22.73
N LEU A 112 -18.31 -23.84 22.05
CA LEU A 112 -17.17 -24.63 21.61
C LEU A 112 -16.05 -24.64 22.68
N LYS A 113 -15.20 -25.66 22.61
CA LYS A 113 -14.00 -25.72 23.45
C LYS A 113 -12.95 -24.79 22.83
N ALA A 114 -12.53 -23.77 23.58
CA ALA A 114 -11.44 -22.91 23.14
C ALA A 114 -10.16 -23.72 22.89
N PRO A 115 -9.44 -23.48 21.78
CA PRO A 115 -8.11 -24.02 21.60
C PRO A 115 -7.20 -23.52 22.73
N PRO A 116 -6.24 -24.35 23.20
CA PRO A 116 -5.26 -23.89 24.18
C PRO A 116 -4.47 -22.71 23.57
N PRO A 117 -4.14 -21.67 24.35
CA PRO A 117 -3.28 -20.61 23.86
C PRO A 117 -1.93 -21.20 23.44
N GLU A 118 -1.47 -20.83 22.26
CA GLU A 118 -0.17 -21.28 21.79
C GLU A 118 0.95 -20.71 22.67
N PRO A 119 1.91 -21.54 23.08
CA PRO A 119 3.07 -21.04 23.80
C PRO A 119 3.88 -20.13 22.87
N PRO A 120 4.51 -19.06 23.40
CA PRO A 120 5.34 -18.21 22.57
C PRO A 120 6.48 -19.02 21.95
N PRO A 121 6.81 -18.78 20.67
CA PRO A 121 7.82 -19.53 19.96
C PRO A 121 9.18 -19.41 20.66
N ARG A 122 9.91 -20.54 20.71
CA ARG A 122 11.23 -20.61 21.36
C ARG A 122 12.29 -20.99 20.36
N PHE A 123 13.09 -20.00 19.99
CA PHE A 123 14.19 -20.22 19.06
C PHE A 123 15.50 -20.56 19.77
N PRO A 124 16.33 -21.44 19.19
CA PRO A 124 17.68 -21.68 19.69
C PRO A 124 18.54 -20.40 19.55
N PRO A 125 19.58 -20.24 20.39
CA PRO A 125 20.41 -19.04 20.37
C PRO A 125 21.26 -18.91 19.09
N ALA A 126 21.57 -20.01 18.43
CA ALA A 126 22.33 -19.98 17.19
C ALA A 126 21.41 -19.59 16.01
N PRO A 127 21.70 -18.51 15.26
CA PRO A 127 20.83 -18.05 14.17
C PRO A 127 20.93 -18.92 12.91
N GLY A 128 22.03 -19.65 12.73
CA GLY A 128 22.33 -20.41 11.52
C GLY A 128 21.22 -21.38 11.08
N PRO A 129 20.83 -22.35 11.94
CA PRO A 129 19.80 -23.33 11.60
C PRO A 129 18.44 -22.70 11.33
N VAL A 130 18.04 -21.72 12.14
CA VAL A 130 16.74 -21.03 12.00
C VAL A 130 16.69 -20.21 10.72
N ALA A 131 17.81 -19.58 10.34
CA ALA A 131 17.90 -18.89 9.05
C ALA A 131 17.84 -19.88 7.87
N ASP A 132 18.40 -21.10 7.99
CA ASP A 132 18.26 -22.10 6.93
C ASP A 132 16.82 -22.63 6.83
N GLU A 133 16.09 -22.74 7.95
CA GLU A 133 14.68 -23.11 8.00
C GLU A 133 13.77 -22.04 7.34
N LEU A 134 13.99 -20.77 7.67
CA LEU A 134 13.29 -19.65 7.03
C LEU A 134 13.51 -19.63 5.50
N LEU A 135 14.73 -19.90 5.05
CA LEU A 135 15.04 -19.95 3.63
C LEU A 135 14.47 -21.18 2.93
N ALA A 136 14.30 -22.30 3.64
CA ALA A 136 13.60 -23.47 3.11
C ALA A 136 12.12 -23.14 2.90
N ALA A 137 11.46 -22.58 3.92
CA ALA A 137 10.06 -22.16 3.81
C ALA A 137 9.83 -21.15 2.67
N TYR A 138 10.75 -20.18 2.50
CA TYR A 138 10.70 -19.24 1.37
C TYR A 138 10.83 -19.94 0.00
N GLY A 139 11.66 -20.98 -0.10
CA GLY A 139 11.93 -21.68 -1.36
C GLY A 139 10.86 -22.69 -1.76
N ASP A 140 10.07 -23.18 -0.82
CA ASP A 140 9.04 -24.20 -1.05
C ASP A 140 7.76 -23.64 -1.69
N GLY A 141 7.63 -22.30 -1.77
CA GLY A 141 6.51 -21.61 -2.40
C GLY A 141 5.21 -21.61 -1.58
N GLU A 142 5.23 -22.24 -0.40
CA GLU A 142 4.14 -22.17 0.58
C GLU A 142 4.24 -20.85 1.37
N SER A 143 3.56 -19.80 0.87
CA SER A 143 3.63 -18.44 1.46
C SER A 143 3.28 -18.42 2.96
N SER A 144 2.27 -19.18 3.36
CA SER A 144 1.77 -19.21 4.74
C SER A 144 2.80 -19.73 5.75
N ALA A 145 3.57 -20.76 5.41
CA ALA A 145 4.62 -21.31 6.29
C ALA A 145 5.77 -20.31 6.49
N PHE A 146 6.16 -19.61 5.42
CA PHE A 146 7.17 -18.56 5.47
C PHE A 146 6.69 -17.36 6.31
N GLU A 147 5.47 -16.89 6.07
CA GLU A 147 4.87 -15.76 6.78
C GLU A 147 4.69 -16.04 8.27
N ALA A 148 4.23 -17.24 8.63
CA ALA A 148 4.09 -17.65 10.03
C ALA A 148 5.45 -17.62 10.76
N LEU A 149 6.47 -18.28 10.20
CA LEU A 149 7.80 -18.31 10.81
C LEU A 149 8.45 -16.92 10.86
N LEU A 150 8.27 -16.10 9.83
CA LEU A 150 8.73 -14.72 9.81
C LEU A 150 8.06 -13.88 10.91
N GLY A 151 6.75 -14.02 11.08
CA GLY A 151 5.99 -13.39 12.16
C GLY A 151 6.54 -13.76 13.54
N GLU A 152 6.72 -15.05 13.79
CA GLU A 152 7.30 -15.55 15.05
C GLU A 152 8.70 -14.99 15.32
N LEU A 153 9.55 -14.89 14.29
CA LEU A 153 10.91 -14.33 14.42
C LEU A 153 10.91 -12.84 14.72
N ILE A 154 10.01 -12.08 14.10
CA ILE A 154 9.83 -10.65 14.36
C ILE A 154 9.34 -10.46 15.81
N GLU A 155 8.35 -11.22 16.25
CA GLU A 155 7.83 -11.18 17.63
C GLU A 155 8.90 -11.57 18.66
N ALA A 156 9.72 -12.57 18.35
CA ALA A 156 10.84 -12.98 19.20
C ALA A 156 12.04 -12.02 19.14
N GLY A 157 12.00 -10.95 18.33
CA GLY A 157 13.07 -9.98 18.18
C GLY A 157 14.34 -10.56 17.55
N ARG A 158 14.22 -11.60 16.72
CA ARG A 158 15.34 -12.34 16.11
C ARG A 158 15.85 -11.72 14.81
N GLY A 159 16.15 -10.42 14.85
CA GLY A 159 16.70 -9.68 13.70
C GLY A 159 18.02 -10.26 13.19
N ASP A 160 18.80 -10.88 14.08
CA ASP A 160 20.04 -11.60 13.74
C ASP A 160 19.81 -12.77 12.76
N VAL A 161 18.66 -13.44 12.86
CA VAL A 161 18.25 -14.52 11.96
C VAL A 161 17.85 -13.95 10.60
N LEU A 162 17.05 -12.88 10.60
CA LEU A 162 16.55 -12.23 9.38
C LEU A 162 17.71 -11.65 8.55
N ASP A 163 18.63 -10.93 9.19
CA ASP A 163 19.83 -10.39 8.54
C ASP A 163 20.72 -11.50 7.97
N LEU A 164 20.85 -12.62 8.68
CA LEU A 164 21.61 -13.77 8.22
C LEU A 164 20.96 -14.45 7.01
N ALA A 165 19.63 -14.54 6.97
CA ALA A 165 18.89 -15.10 5.85
C ALA A 165 19.11 -14.28 4.57
N VAL A 166 18.97 -12.95 4.66
CA VAL A 166 19.23 -12.02 3.53
C VAL A 166 20.68 -12.17 3.03
N ARG A 167 21.66 -12.21 3.95
CA ARG A 167 23.07 -12.39 3.57
C ARG A 167 23.30 -13.73 2.86
N LYS A 168 22.69 -14.82 3.34
CA LYS A 168 22.82 -16.15 2.73
C LYS A 168 22.22 -16.20 1.32
N ILE A 169 21.04 -15.59 1.09
CA ILE A 169 20.46 -15.51 -0.27
C ILE A 169 21.39 -14.73 -1.18
N ARG A 170 21.88 -13.57 -0.73
CA ARG A 170 22.82 -12.74 -1.50
C ARG A 170 24.05 -13.52 -1.94
N GLU A 171 24.64 -14.28 -1.03
CA GLU A 171 25.85 -15.08 -1.30
C GLU A 171 25.57 -16.30 -2.19
N ARG A 172 24.38 -16.90 -2.11
CA ARG A 172 24.03 -18.15 -2.80
C ARG A 172 23.38 -17.94 -4.17
N GLN A 173 22.67 -16.82 -4.36
CA GLN A 173 21.82 -16.58 -5.54
C GLN A 173 22.20 -15.26 -6.23
N SER A 174 21.72 -14.11 -5.74
CA SER A 174 21.96 -12.78 -6.33
C SER A 174 21.61 -11.66 -5.34
N ASP A 175 22.04 -10.44 -5.64
CA ASP A 175 21.60 -9.23 -4.94
C ASP A 175 20.10 -8.95 -5.14
N GLU A 176 19.57 -9.27 -6.31
CA GLU A 176 18.16 -9.10 -6.68
C GLU A 176 17.23 -9.98 -5.82
N ASN A 177 17.54 -11.28 -5.71
CA ASN A 177 16.76 -12.20 -4.88
C ASN A 177 16.85 -11.84 -3.39
N ALA A 178 17.99 -11.27 -2.96
CA ALA A 178 18.13 -10.78 -1.60
C ALA A 178 17.30 -9.51 -1.34
N ALA A 179 17.12 -8.66 -2.36
CA ALA A 179 16.26 -7.49 -2.30
C ALA A 179 14.77 -7.89 -2.27
N GLU A 180 14.36 -8.87 -3.08
CA GLU A 180 13.01 -9.44 -3.10
C GLU A 180 12.63 -10.04 -1.73
N LEU A 181 13.48 -10.92 -1.19
CA LEU A 181 13.27 -11.47 0.15
C LEU A 181 13.17 -10.36 1.21
N ARG A 182 14.06 -9.36 1.15
CA ARG A 182 14.03 -8.24 2.09
C ARG A 182 12.73 -7.42 1.94
N ALA A 183 12.24 -7.21 0.73
CA ALA A 183 10.99 -6.49 0.49
C ALA A 183 9.80 -7.22 1.12
N GLY A 184 9.68 -8.54 0.90
CA GLY A 184 8.65 -9.35 1.56
C GLY A 184 8.75 -9.31 3.09
N MET A 185 9.96 -9.36 3.63
CA MET A 185 10.17 -9.21 5.08
C MET A 185 9.74 -7.84 5.61
N LEU A 186 10.04 -6.76 4.87
CA LEU A 186 9.67 -5.39 5.25
C LEU A 186 8.14 -5.21 5.21
N ALA A 187 7.46 -5.76 4.20
CA ALA A 187 6.00 -5.76 4.13
C ALA A 187 5.37 -6.43 5.36
N ALA A 188 5.83 -7.64 5.71
CA ALA A 188 5.35 -8.34 6.91
C ALA A 188 5.66 -7.59 8.22
N ALA A 189 6.81 -6.90 8.30
CA ALA A 189 7.14 -6.10 9.47
C ALA A 189 6.30 -4.81 9.60
N ALA A 190 5.83 -4.28 8.47
CA ALA A 190 5.03 -3.06 8.38
C ALA A 190 3.53 -3.28 8.66
N ALA A 191 3.06 -4.52 8.74
CA ALA A 191 1.65 -4.84 8.95
C ALA A 191 1.41 -5.86 10.07
N ALA A 192 0.27 -5.76 10.76
CA ALA A 192 -0.11 -6.67 11.84
C ALA A 192 -1.62 -6.65 12.12
N ALA A 193 -2.14 -7.75 12.64
CA ALA A 193 -3.46 -7.78 13.27
C ALA A 193 -3.48 -6.87 14.51
N VAL A 194 -4.56 -6.09 14.67
CA VAL A 194 -4.79 -5.15 15.77
C VAL A 194 -6.21 -5.22 16.32
N GLY A 195 -6.32 -5.03 17.63
CA GLY A 195 -7.60 -5.06 18.31
C GLY A 195 -8.32 -6.40 18.16
N ALA A 196 -9.65 -6.37 18.08
CA ALA A 196 -10.43 -7.56 17.81
C ALA A 196 -10.13 -8.02 16.37
N SER A 197 -10.34 -7.18 15.37
CA SER A 197 -10.46 -7.62 13.97
C SER A 197 -9.85 -6.65 12.95
N GLY A 198 -9.03 -5.71 13.40
CA GLY A 198 -8.41 -4.76 12.49
C GLY A 198 -7.13 -5.34 11.92
N TRP A 199 -6.81 -4.97 10.69
CA TRP A 199 -5.48 -5.13 10.13
C TRP A 199 -4.82 -3.76 10.03
N ALA A 200 -3.73 -3.57 10.74
CA ALA A 200 -2.98 -2.32 10.72
C ALA A 200 -1.76 -2.43 9.82
N GLU A 201 -1.51 -1.38 9.06
CA GLU A 201 -0.38 -1.25 8.16
C GLU A 201 0.24 0.14 8.31
N LEU A 202 1.57 0.17 8.33
CA LEU A 202 2.31 1.41 8.18
C LEU A 202 2.25 1.89 6.74
N VAL A 203 1.78 3.11 6.54
CA VAL A 203 1.67 3.74 5.23
C VAL A 203 2.53 5.00 5.16
N ALA A 204 2.92 5.34 3.94
CA ALA A 204 3.64 6.53 3.60
C ALA A 204 2.88 7.31 2.53
N LEU A 205 2.81 8.62 2.72
CA LEU A 205 2.45 9.57 1.68
C LEU A 205 3.71 10.39 1.34
N PRO A 206 4.45 10.02 0.29
CA PRO A 206 5.54 10.84 -0.22
C PRO A 206 4.98 12.12 -0.85
N VAL A 207 5.70 13.22 -0.67
CA VAL A 207 5.36 14.51 -1.25
C VAL A 207 6.61 15.10 -1.88
N ALA A 208 6.54 15.37 -3.19
CA ALA A 208 7.53 16.18 -3.88
C ALA A 208 7.38 17.63 -3.42
N LEU A 209 8.41 18.17 -2.79
CA LEU A 209 8.41 19.50 -2.19
C LEU A 209 8.97 20.53 -3.16
N SER A 210 8.23 21.63 -3.32
CA SER A 210 8.74 22.78 -4.08
C SER A 210 9.91 23.46 -3.34
N PRO A 211 10.87 24.08 -4.06
CA PRO A 211 11.93 24.85 -3.44
C PRO A 211 11.35 26.06 -2.70
N GLY A 212 11.29 26.00 -1.36
CA GLY A 212 10.66 27.04 -0.56
C GLY A 212 10.20 26.55 0.80
N ALA A 213 8.98 26.92 1.18
CA ALA A 213 8.37 26.52 2.44
C ALA A 213 7.74 25.13 2.31
N VAL A 214 8.10 24.23 3.22
CA VAL A 214 7.47 22.91 3.32
C VAL A 214 6.01 23.09 3.78
N PRO A 215 5.02 22.42 3.14
CA PRO A 215 3.63 22.49 3.56
C PRO A 215 3.44 22.05 5.02
N ASP A 216 2.35 22.51 5.64
CA ASP A 216 1.96 22.00 6.96
C ASP A 216 1.55 20.52 6.85
N ALA A 217 2.34 19.65 7.48
CA ALA A 217 2.14 18.20 7.48
C ALA A 217 0.75 17.79 8.01
N VAL A 218 0.28 18.45 9.07
CA VAL A 218 -0.99 18.13 9.72
C VAL A 218 -2.14 18.56 8.82
N ALA A 219 -2.07 19.76 8.25
CA ALA A 219 -3.09 20.24 7.33
C ALA A 219 -3.20 19.36 6.07
N LEU A 220 -2.08 18.85 5.55
CA LEU A 220 -2.04 17.96 4.40
C LEU A 220 -2.67 16.59 4.73
N ALA A 221 -2.31 16.01 5.89
CA ALA A 221 -2.89 14.77 6.39
C ALA A 221 -4.40 14.88 6.62
N ASP A 222 -4.85 15.92 7.32
CA ASP A 222 -6.27 16.19 7.57
C ASP A 222 -7.04 16.37 6.25
N GLY A 223 -6.42 17.04 5.27
CA GLY A 223 -6.96 17.19 3.92
C GLY A 223 -7.17 15.86 3.20
N LEU A 224 -6.21 14.93 3.29
CA LEU A 224 -6.33 13.60 2.70
C LEU A 224 -7.47 12.81 3.37
N ILE A 225 -7.53 12.80 4.70
CA ILE A 225 -8.57 12.11 5.46
C ILE A 225 -9.96 12.69 5.12
N ALA A 226 -10.07 14.01 4.95
CA ALA A 226 -11.30 14.70 4.59
C ALA A 226 -11.65 14.63 3.09
N SER A 227 -10.78 14.11 2.24
CA SER A 227 -10.98 14.10 0.78
C SER A 227 -12.18 13.26 0.34
N GLY A 228 -12.58 12.26 1.13
CA GLY A 228 -13.56 11.24 0.76
C GLY A 228 -12.98 10.15 -0.16
N GLY A 229 -11.65 10.05 -0.25
CA GLY A 229 -10.93 9.06 -1.03
C GLY A 229 -10.71 7.70 -0.36
N LEU A 230 -10.95 7.59 0.95
CA LEU A 230 -10.77 6.35 1.73
C LEU A 230 -12.05 5.49 1.72
N ALA A 231 -11.89 4.19 1.89
CA ALA A 231 -13.04 3.31 2.09
C ALA A 231 -13.70 3.58 3.46
N PRO A 232 -15.02 3.39 3.61
CA PRO A 232 -15.72 3.60 4.88
C PRO A 232 -15.21 2.73 6.04
N GLU A 233 -14.63 1.58 5.71
CA GLU A 233 -14.06 0.61 6.64
C GLU A 233 -12.61 0.92 7.01
N GLU A 234 -11.96 1.83 6.29
CA GLU A 234 -10.58 2.23 6.54
C GLU A 234 -10.51 3.39 7.53
N GLU A 235 -9.57 3.29 8.45
CA GLU A 235 -9.16 4.37 9.33
C GLU A 235 -7.73 4.77 9.02
N LEU A 236 -7.49 6.05 8.71
CA LEU A 236 -6.16 6.58 8.43
C LEU A 236 -5.77 7.63 9.46
N ARG A 237 -4.58 7.47 10.04
CA ARG A 237 -3.97 8.43 10.99
C ARG A 237 -2.53 8.69 10.58
N PHE A 238 -2.08 9.94 10.64
CA PHE A 238 -0.68 10.30 10.40
C PHE A 238 0.03 10.75 11.65
N LEU A 239 1.33 10.49 11.72
CA LEU A 239 2.20 11.13 12.68
C LEU A 239 2.29 12.64 12.41
N PRO A 240 2.44 13.45 13.47
CA PRO A 240 2.74 14.86 13.29
C PRO A 240 4.13 15.04 12.68
N GLY A 241 4.22 16.01 11.77
CA GLY A 241 5.47 16.45 11.16
C GLY A 241 6.02 15.50 10.09
N TRP A 242 7.00 16.02 9.35
CA TRP A 242 7.59 15.32 8.21
C TRP A 242 8.64 14.30 8.61
N ARG A 243 8.85 13.27 7.78
CA ARG A 243 9.98 12.34 7.86
C ARG A 243 10.82 12.45 6.59
N SER A 244 12.13 12.23 6.69
CA SER A 244 12.99 12.15 5.51
C SER A 244 12.85 10.78 4.86
N PRO A 245 12.90 10.69 3.51
CA PRO A 245 12.93 9.40 2.82
C PRO A 245 14.04 8.48 3.34
N GLY A 246 15.25 9.03 3.56
CA GLY A 246 16.38 8.26 4.11
C GLY A 246 16.11 7.68 5.51
N ALA A 247 15.41 8.41 6.39
CA ALA A 247 15.07 7.87 7.72
C ALA A 247 14.09 6.69 7.64
N VAL A 248 13.20 6.69 6.63
CA VAL A 248 12.29 5.56 6.36
C VAL A 248 13.08 4.37 5.82
N GLU A 249 13.96 4.59 4.84
CA GLU A 249 14.78 3.54 4.20
C GLU A 249 15.75 2.84 5.18
N GLU A 250 16.25 3.59 6.16
CA GLU A 250 17.18 3.09 7.19
C GLU A 250 16.50 2.23 8.27
N LEU A 251 15.17 2.16 8.31
CA LEU A 251 14.46 1.33 9.29
C LEU A 251 14.81 -0.16 9.11
N SER A 252 15.27 -0.77 10.19
CA SER A 252 15.35 -2.23 10.29
C SER A 252 13.95 -2.85 10.42
N LEU A 253 13.82 -4.13 10.07
CA LEU A 253 12.59 -4.92 10.23
C LEU A 253 11.99 -4.79 11.64
N LEU A 254 12.84 -4.96 12.66
CA LEU A 254 12.39 -4.86 14.06
C LEU A 254 12.04 -3.43 14.47
N ALA A 255 12.73 -2.42 13.94
CA ALA A 255 12.39 -1.02 14.19
C ALA A 255 11.03 -0.69 13.56
N MET A 256 10.79 -1.14 12.34
CA MET A 256 9.51 -0.96 11.66
C MET A 256 8.34 -1.60 12.42
N ARG A 257 8.53 -2.84 12.92
CA ARG A 257 7.53 -3.48 13.78
C ARG A 257 7.25 -2.69 15.07
N ARG A 258 8.29 -2.11 15.69
CA ARG A 258 8.11 -1.26 16.88
C ARG A 258 7.36 0.02 16.54
N VAL A 259 7.69 0.67 15.43
CA VAL A 259 6.96 1.86 14.92
C VAL A 259 5.48 1.54 14.75
N LEU A 260 5.14 0.42 14.11
CA LEU A 260 3.76 -0.04 13.95
C LEU A 260 3.04 -0.14 15.30
N PHE A 261 3.61 -0.86 16.26
CA PHE A 261 2.98 -1.04 17.56
C PHE A 261 2.93 0.23 18.40
N ASP A 262 3.86 1.16 18.23
CA ASP A 262 3.80 2.48 18.85
C ASP A 262 2.61 3.29 18.31
N LEU A 263 2.39 3.31 16.99
CA LEU A 263 1.23 3.98 16.38
C LEU A 263 -0.11 3.34 16.76
N VAL A 264 -0.16 2.01 16.78
CA VAL A 264 -1.36 1.28 17.23
C VAL A 264 -1.70 1.63 18.68
N ALA A 265 -0.68 1.83 19.51
CA ALA A 265 -0.81 2.24 20.90
C ALA A 265 -0.96 3.77 21.09
N ASP A 266 -1.09 4.54 20.01
CA ASP A 266 -1.18 6.01 20.02
C ASP A 266 0.03 6.68 20.72
N ARG A 267 1.23 6.21 20.40
CA ARG A 267 2.50 6.71 20.93
C ARG A 267 3.42 7.18 19.81
N ASP A 268 4.16 8.24 20.07
CA ASP A 268 5.20 8.71 19.16
C ASP A 268 6.36 7.68 19.07
N PRO A 269 6.70 7.19 17.87
CA PRO A 269 7.72 6.16 17.72
C PRO A 269 9.13 6.77 17.82
N PRO A 270 9.99 6.28 18.74
CA PRO A 270 11.34 6.81 18.92
C PRO A 270 12.28 6.43 17.77
N ASP A 271 11.99 5.32 17.08
CA ASP A 271 12.76 4.84 15.95
C ASP A 271 12.53 5.68 14.67
N LEU A 272 11.52 6.56 14.65
CA LEU A 272 11.18 7.39 13.49
C LEU A 272 10.84 8.84 13.91
N PRO A 273 11.83 9.63 14.35
CA PRO A 273 11.63 11.02 14.77
C PRO A 273 11.35 11.95 13.57
N PRO A 274 10.72 13.13 13.80
CA PRO A 274 10.51 14.12 12.75
C PRO A 274 11.83 14.60 12.13
N GLY A 275 11.83 14.77 10.81
CA GLY A 275 12.95 15.29 10.04
C GLY A 275 13.07 16.82 10.10
N ASP A 276 14.23 17.33 9.71
CA ASP A 276 14.49 18.77 9.56
C ASP A 276 13.86 19.30 8.28
N THR A 277 12.87 20.18 8.39
CA THR A 277 12.14 20.75 7.24
C THR A 277 13.04 21.50 6.27
N ASP A 278 14.11 22.14 6.76
CA ASP A 278 15.06 22.85 5.88
C ASP A 278 15.92 21.87 5.08
N ASP A 279 16.15 20.67 5.61
CA ASP A 279 16.82 19.58 4.91
C ASP A 279 15.90 18.94 3.87
N LEU A 280 14.63 18.70 4.22
CA LEU A 280 13.63 18.16 3.29
C LEU A 280 13.41 19.08 2.09
N ALA A 281 13.29 20.39 2.32
CA ALA A 281 13.14 21.38 1.26
C ALA A 281 14.36 21.40 0.30
N ARG A 282 15.57 21.10 0.81
CA ARG A 282 16.80 21.01 0.00
C ARG A 282 16.86 19.72 -0.81
N HIS A 283 16.36 18.61 -0.28
CA HIS A 283 16.35 17.31 -0.96
C HIS A 283 15.10 17.12 -1.84
N GLY A 284 14.11 18.00 -1.75
CA GLY A 284 12.94 18.03 -2.63
C GLY A 284 11.86 17.01 -2.30
N PHE A 285 11.98 16.27 -1.20
CA PHE A 285 10.97 15.29 -0.76
C PHE A 285 10.81 15.27 0.75
N GLY A 286 9.56 15.07 1.17
CA GLY A 286 9.19 14.73 2.54
C GLY A 286 8.18 13.58 2.53
N VAL A 287 8.14 12.81 3.60
CA VAL A 287 7.21 11.70 3.76
C VAL A 287 6.32 11.95 4.98
N LEU A 288 5.01 11.89 4.80
CA LEU A 288 4.08 11.73 5.92
C LEU A 288 3.93 10.24 6.20
N VAL A 289 4.23 9.84 7.43
CA VAL A 289 4.13 8.44 7.85
C VAL A 289 2.91 8.27 8.73
N GLY A 290 2.13 7.23 8.47
CA GLY A 290 0.87 6.99 9.13
C GLY A 290 0.58 5.52 9.38
N LEU A 291 -0.58 5.30 10.00
CA LEU A 291 -1.20 4.03 10.26
C LEU A 291 -2.51 3.99 9.47
N ARG A 292 -2.62 3.02 8.57
CA ARG A 292 -3.89 2.61 7.98
C ARG A 292 -4.39 1.39 8.74
N VAL A 293 -5.63 1.44 9.21
CA VAL A 293 -6.29 0.28 9.81
C VAL A 293 -7.48 -0.08 8.94
N ASP A 294 -7.43 -1.26 8.34
CA ASP A 294 -8.59 -1.86 7.71
C ASP A 294 -9.41 -2.61 8.76
N TRP A 295 -10.70 -2.31 8.83
CA TRP A 295 -11.66 -2.98 9.70
C TRP A 295 -12.62 -3.89 8.94
N SER A 296 -12.28 -4.26 7.70
CA SER A 296 -12.98 -5.25 6.91
C SER A 296 -12.83 -6.63 7.57
N ILE A 297 -13.94 -7.36 7.65
CA ILE A 297 -13.96 -8.77 8.04
C ILE A 297 -15.02 -9.41 7.15
N PRO A 298 -14.69 -10.49 6.44
CA PRO A 298 -15.69 -11.29 5.76
C PRO A 298 -16.79 -11.72 6.74
N VAL A 299 -18.05 -11.49 6.37
CA VAL A 299 -19.21 -11.82 7.22
C VAL A 299 -19.87 -13.07 6.67
N TRP A 300 -20.00 -14.11 7.51
CA TRP A 300 -20.58 -15.39 7.08
C TRP A 300 -21.98 -15.22 6.47
N ASP A 301 -22.83 -14.38 7.09
CA ASP A 301 -24.19 -14.14 6.59
C ASP A 301 -24.21 -13.56 5.16
N VAL A 302 -23.15 -12.84 4.75
CA VAL A 302 -22.99 -12.31 3.38
C VAL A 302 -22.52 -13.42 2.42
N ILE A 303 -21.52 -14.21 2.84
CA ILE A 303 -20.99 -15.35 2.07
C ILE A 303 -22.07 -16.41 1.83
N GLU A 304 -22.82 -16.79 2.88
CA GLU A 304 -23.94 -17.74 2.79
C GLU A 304 -24.98 -17.27 1.77
N ALA A 305 -25.31 -15.97 1.78
CA ALA A 305 -26.31 -15.40 0.88
C ALA A 305 -25.84 -15.28 -0.58
N ALA A 306 -24.54 -15.11 -0.80
CA ALA A 306 -23.93 -15.12 -2.12
C ALA A 306 -23.68 -16.54 -2.65
N GLY A 307 -23.62 -17.54 -1.77
CA GLY A 307 -23.30 -18.92 -2.12
C GLY A 307 -21.80 -19.16 -2.33
N GLY A 308 -20.95 -18.34 -1.71
CA GLY A 308 -19.51 -18.31 -1.94
C GLY A 308 -18.89 -17.01 -1.48
N LEU A 309 -17.57 -16.89 -1.58
CA LEU A 309 -16.92 -15.59 -1.46
C LEU A 309 -17.50 -14.65 -2.52
N PRO A 310 -17.72 -13.37 -2.19
CA PRO A 310 -18.09 -12.41 -3.21
C PRO A 310 -17.04 -12.48 -4.33
N GLU A 311 -17.48 -12.64 -5.58
CA GLU A 311 -16.57 -12.61 -6.72
C GLU A 311 -15.77 -11.30 -6.63
N GLU A 312 -14.45 -11.41 -6.46
CA GLU A 312 -13.58 -10.27 -6.66
C GLU A 312 -13.86 -9.78 -8.08
N PRO A 313 -14.19 -8.49 -8.27
CA PRO A 313 -14.35 -7.96 -9.61
C PRO A 313 -13.08 -8.34 -10.38
N LEU A 314 -13.25 -8.93 -11.57
CA LEU A 314 -12.11 -9.15 -12.48
C LEU A 314 -11.31 -7.83 -12.52
N ASP A 315 -9.99 -7.90 -12.30
CA ASP A 315 -9.04 -6.78 -12.05
C ASP A 315 -9.19 -5.51 -12.92
N ASP A 316 -10.03 -5.53 -13.95
CA ASP A 316 -10.27 -4.47 -14.91
C ASP A 316 -11.56 -3.64 -14.69
N GLU A 317 -12.52 -4.06 -13.84
CA GLU A 317 -13.80 -3.35 -13.66
C GLU A 317 -13.88 -2.53 -12.37
N GLU A 318 -13.25 -1.34 -12.38
CA GLU A 318 -13.35 -0.35 -11.31
C GLU A 318 -14.82 0.06 -11.05
N THR A 319 -15.29 -0.23 -9.84
CA THR A 319 -16.65 0.08 -9.41
C THR A 319 -16.92 1.59 -9.47
N PRO A 320 -18.20 2.03 -9.60
CA PRO A 320 -18.53 3.45 -9.55
C PRO A 320 -18.07 4.14 -8.25
N GLU A 321 -18.00 3.40 -7.15
CA GLU A 321 -17.57 3.91 -5.85
C GLU A 321 -16.06 4.09 -5.79
N GLU A 322 -15.28 3.11 -6.28
CA GLU A 322 -13.82 3.22 -6.44
C GLU A 322 -13.45 4.40 -7.33
N ARG A 323 -14.11 4.53 -8.49
CA ARG A 323 -13.94 5.71 -9.37
C ARG A 323 -14.28 7.01 -8.67
N GLY A 324 -15.31 6.99 -7.83
CA GLY A 324 -15.70 8.14 -7.02
C GLY A 324 -14.60 8.58 -6.05
N ARG A 325 -14.01 7.60 -5.36
CA ARG A 325 -12.90 7.76 -4.40
C ARG A 325 -11.61 8.20 -5.08
N ALA A 326 -11.19 7.53 -6.15
CA ALA A 326 -10.01 7.90 -6.94
C ALA A 326 -10.09 9.35 -7.43
N ARG A 327 -11.22 9.75 -8.00
CA ARG A 327 -11.45 11.16 -8.41
C ARG A 327 -11.44 12.14 -7.23
N ALA A 328 -11.80 11.71 -6.04
CA ALA A 328 -11.76 12.56 -4.86
C ALA A 328 -10.31 12.80 -4.40
N LEU A 329 -9.47 11.76 -4.42
CA LEU A 329 -8.03 11.85 -4.19
C LEU A 329 -7.36 12.76 -5.24
N ASP A 330 -7.66 12.59 -6.52
CA ASP A 330 -7.08 13.43 -7.59
C ASP A 330 -7.43 14.90 -7.41
N ARG A 331 -8.69 15.20 -7.06
CA ARG A 331 -9.12 16.58 -6.76
C ARG A 331 -8.35 17.16 -5.57
N TRP A 332 -8.18 16.38 -4.51
CA TRP A 332 -7.42 16.79 -3.35
C TRP A 332 -5.93 17.05 -3.70
N ARG A 333 -5.27 16.15 -4.44
CA ARG A 333 -3.88 16.36 -4.90
C ARG A 333 -3.73 17.64 -5.73
N GLY A 334 -4.66 17.85 -6.68
CA GLY A 334 -4.68 19.06 -7.50
C GLY A 334 -4.85 20.34 -6.67
N GLN A 335 -5.67 20.28 -5.60
CA GLN A 335 -5.82 21.38 -4.65
C GLN A 335 -4.53 21.64 -3.86
N VAL A 336 -3.90 20.59 -3.32
CA VAL A 336 -2.63 20.71 -2.57
C VAL A 336 -1.55 21.36 -3.43
N ALA A 337 -1.39 20.91 -4.68
CA ALA A 337 -0.41 21.46 -5.61
C ALA A 337 -0.67 22.95 -5.92
N ALA A 338 -1.95 23.34 -6.07
CA ALA A 338 -2.32 24.73 -6.32
C ALA A 338 -2.11 25.64 -5.10
N GLU A 339 -2.32 25.13 -3.89
CA GLU A 339 -2.24 25.90 -2.63
C GLU A 339 -0.82 25.98 -2.05
N ASN A 340 0.07 25.04 -2.40
CA ASN A 340 1.38 24.89 -1.79
C ASN A 340 2.53 25.02 -2.80
N ASP A 341 2.44 26.03 -3.67
CA ASP A 341 3.47 26.45 -4.63
C ASP A 341 4.01 25.30 -5.51
N GLY A 342 3.15 24.33 -5.86
CA GLY A 342 3.51 23.20 -6.71
C GLY A 342 4.06 21.97 -5.98
N SER A 343 3.99 21.91 -4.64
CA SER A 343 4.27 20.67 -3.91
C SER A 343 3.24 19.59 -4.28
N VAL A 344 3.68 18.41 -4.71
CA VAL A 344 2.82 17.35 -5.24
C VAL A 344 2.82 16.13 -4.33
N PRO A 345 1.67 15.78 -3.71
CA PRO A 345 1.52 14.48 -3.05
C PRO A 345 1.46 13.35 -4.08
N LEU A 346 2.20 12.28 -3.82
CA LEU A 346 2.19 11.04 -4.61
C LEU A 346 1.05 10.11 -4.13
N ASP A 347 1.13 8.83 -4.48
CA ASP A 347 0.26 7.79 -3.96
C ASP A 347 0.53 7.47 -2.48
N LEU A 348 -0.56 7.17 -1.76
CA LEU A 348 -0.47 6.59 -0.43
C LEU A 348 -0.06 5.13 -0.63
N VAL A 349 1.14 4.78 -0.17
CA VAL A 349 1.75 3.47 -0.39
C VAL A 349 2.10 2.82 0.95
N PRO A 350 2.29 1.49 1.01
CA PRO A 350 2.94 0.84 2.15
C PRO A 350 4.26 1.55 2.48
N LEU A 351 4.57 1.71 3.77
CA LEU A 351 5.76 2.44 4.22
C LEU A 351 7.08 1.95 3.57
N PRO A 352 7.32 0.63 3.39
CA PRO A 352 8.52 0.13 2.71
C PRO A 352 8.63 0.54 1.23
N GLU A 353 7.51 0.87 0.59
CA GLU A 353 7.44 1.20 -0.84
C GLU A 353 7.63 2.71 -1.10
N ALA A 354 7.74 3.53 -0.06
CA ALA A 354 7.92 4.98 -0.19
C ALA A 354 9.10 5.35 -1.10
N GLY A 355 10.23 4.66 -0.98
CA GLY A 355 11.41 4.88 -1.82
C GLY A 355 11.17 4.53 -3.29
N ALA A 356 10.45 3.43 -3.55
CA ALA A 356 10.09 2.99 -4.90
C ALA A 356 9.10 3.97 -5.56
N ALA A 357 8.11 4.47 -4.80
CA ALA A 357 7.18 5.48 -5.28
C ALA A 357 7.89 6.80 -5.65
N ILE A 358 8.84 7.25 -4.82
CA ILE A 358 9.67 8.42 -5.11
C ILE A 358 10.53 8.19 -6.36
N ALA A 359 11.18 7.02 -6.47
CA ALA A 359 12.00 6.67 -7.63
C ALA A 359 11.17 6.63 -8.92
N GLY A 360 9.98 6.02 -8.90
CA GLY A 360 9.07 5.98 -10.04
C GLY A 360 8.65 7.38 -10.49
N PHE A 361 8.28 8.26 -9.55
CA PHE A 361 7.99 9.66 -9.87
C PHE A 361 9.20 10.40 -10.46
N LEU A 362 10.40 10.18 -9.92
CA LEU A 362 11.63 10.77 -10.45
C LEU A 362 11.99 10.26 -11.84
N ASP A 363 11.74 8.99 -12.14
CA ASP A 363 11.96 8.41 -13.47
C ASP A 363 10.95 8.98 -14.48
N GLU A 364 9.69 9.13 -14.08
CA GLU A 364 8.66 9.78 -14.91
C GLU A 364 8.98 11.26 -15.16
N ALA A 365 9.34 12.01 -14.12
CA ALA A 365 9.73 13.41 -14.23
C ALA A 365 11.07 13.59 -14.98
N GLY A 366 12.02 12.69 -14.79
CA GLY A 366 13.33 12.64 -15.45
C GLY A 366 13.22 12.25 -16.92
N GLY A 367 12.26 11.42 -17.29
CA GLY A 367 11.89 11.14 -18.68
C GLY A 367 11.54 12.40 -19.47
N HIS A 368 10.99 13.42 -18.81
CA HIS A 368 10.71 14.73 -19.40
C HIS A 368 11.97 15.61 -19.54
N LEU A 369 13.07 15.32 -18.83
CA LEU A 369 14.36 16.03 -18.91
C LEU A 369 15.40 15.34 -19.81
N GLY A 370 15.20 14.06 -20.16
CA GLY A 370 16.16 13.28 -20.97
C GLY A 370 16.55 13.92 -22.30
N GLY A 371 15.64 14.70 -22.92
CA GLY A 371 15.96 15.48 -24.12
C GLY A 371 17.00 16.57 -23.89
N LEU A 372 17.03 17.22 -22.72
CA LEU A 372 18.03 18.26 -22.42
C LEU A 372 19.42 17.68 -22.19
N ASP A 373 19.51 16.55 -21.51
CA ASP A 373 20.79 15.85 -21.30
C ASP A 373 21.34 15.29 -22.61
N GLU A 374 20.49 14.70 -23.46
CA GLU A 374 20.87 14.27 -24.81
C GLU A 374 21.38 15.43 -25.67
N ILE A 375 20.71 16.58 -25.64
CA ILE A 375 21.17 17.79 -26.34
C ILE A 375 22.53 18.25 -25.80
N ARG A 376 22.72 18.24 -24.48
CA ARG A 376 23.99 18.64 -23.86
C ARG A 376 25.12 17.71 -24.27
N GLU A 377 24.92 16.40 -24.18
CA GLU A 377 25.90 15.40 -24.61
C GLU A 377 26.23 15.51 -26.10
N PHE A 378 25.22 15.73 -26.93
CA PHE A 378 25.36 15.98 -28.36
C PHE A 378 26.24 17.20 -28.67
N ILE A 379 26.01 18.33 -27.97
CA ILE A 379 26.83 19.54 -28.11
C ILE A 379 28.26 19.32 -27.60
N GLU A 380 28.44 18.61 -26.49
CA GLU A 380 29.77 18.31 -25.93
C GLU A 380 30.58 17.37 -26.82
N ALA A 381 29.94 16.38 -27.45
CA ALA A 381 30.58 15.53 -28.44
C ALA A 381 31.08 16.35 -29.64
N ALA A 382 30.24 17.23 -30.18
CA ALA A 382 30.62 18.14 -31.26
C ALA A 382 31.76 19.09 -30.87
N ARG A 383 31.79 19.59 -29.64
CA ARG A 383 32.91 20.43 -29.13
C ARG A 383 34.24 19.68 -29.06
N ARG A 384 34.21 18.41 -28.65
CA ARG A 384 35.41 17.56 -28.65
C ARG A 384 35.92 17.32 -30.07
N GLU A 385 35.02 17.12 -31.03
CA GLU A 385 35.37 16.93 -32.45
C GLU A 385 35.86 18.21 -33.14
N ALA A 386 35.36 19.38 -32.74
CA ALA A 386 35.74 20.67 -33.30
C ALA A 386 37.21 21.07 -33.01
N GLY A 387 37.91 20.37 -32.11
CA GLY A 387 39.35 20.53 -31.94
C GLY A 387 39.81 21.93 -31.50
N GLY A 388 38.93 22.70 -30.84
CA GLY A 388 39.18 24.07 -30.40
C GLY A 388 38.51 25.16 -31.27
N GLU A 389 37.89 24.80 -32.40
CA GLU A 389 37.01 25.72 -33.15
C GLU A 389 35.69 25.96 -32.39
N GLU A 390 35.13 27.18 -32.48
CA GLU A 390 33.84 27.51 -31.88
C GLU A 390 32.72 26.70 -32.56
N VAL A 391 31.91 26.00 -31.78
CA VAL A 391 30.73 25.26 -32.26
C VAL A 391 29.50 26.16 -32.22
N VAL A 392 28.78 26.23 -33.34
CA VAL A 392 27.51 26.94 -33.48
C VAL A 392 26.41 25.98 -33.88
N CYS A 393 25.18 26.26 -33.43
CA CYS A 393 24.01 25.43 -33.69
C CYS A 393 23.01 26.17 -34.57
N ARG A 394 22.51 25.49 -35.60
CA ARG A 394 21.36 25.92 -36.38
C ARG A 394 20.14 25.10 -35.94
N PRO A 395 19.23 25.67 -35.14
CA PRO A 395 17.98 25.01 -34.83
C PRO A 395 16.95 25.25 -35.94
N ARG A 396 16.17 24.22 -36.26
CA ARG A 396 15.03 24.30 -37.16
C ARG A 396 13.83 23.59 -36.52
N VAL A 397 12.70 24.28 -36.48
CA VAL A 397 11.43 23.70 -36.05
C VAL A 397 10.66 23.28 -37.30
N ALA A 398 10.29 22.01 -37.37
CA ALA A 398 9.52 21.42 -38.47
C ALA A 398 8.25 20.76 -37.91
N GLY A 399 7.15 21.51 -37.88
CA GLY A 399 5.95 21.09 -37.13
C GLY A 399 6.23 21.19 -35.62
N GLU A 400 6.08 20.08 -34.90
CA GLU A 400 6.36 19.98 -33.45
C GLU A 400 7.74 19.40 -33.15
N THR A 401 8.49 18.99 -34.18
CA THR A 401 9.83 18.40 -34.08
C THR A 401 10.92 19.50 -34.09
N LEU A 402 11.96 19.29 -33.28
CA LEU A 402 13.14 20.14 -33.22
C LEU A 402 14.35 19.45 -33.89
N GLU A 403 14.87 20.07 -34.94
CA GLU A 403 16.09 19.65 -35.62
C GLU A 403 17.25 20.57 -35.22
N LEU A 404 18.36 20.00 -34.76
CA LEU A 404 19.58 20.71 -34.40
C LEU A 404 20.70 20.30 -35.34
N THR A 405 21.32 21.26 -36.00
CA THR A 405 22.53 21.03 -36.80
C THR A 405 23.71 21.75 -36.18
N LEU A 406 24.78 21.04 -35.85
CA LEU A 406 26.01 21.61 -35.29
C LEU A 406 27.07 21.76 -36.37
N THR A 407 27.66 22.93 -36.42
CA THR A 407 28.75 23.28 -37.34
C THR A 407 29.83 24.05 -36.60
N THR A 408 31.06 24.07 -37.09
CA THR A 408 32.05 25.04 -36.59
C THR A 408 31.73 26.44 -37.10
N ALA A 409 32.28 27.47 -36.47
CA ALA A 409 32.13 28.87 -36.89
C ALA A 409 32.67 29.15 -38.31
N GLU A 410 33.49 28.25 -38.86
CA GLU A 410 33.99 28.31 -40.24
C GLU A 410 33.10 27.56 -41.25
N GLY A 411 32.01 26.93 -40.79
CA GLY A 411 31.03 26.25 -41.63
C GLY A 411 31.26 24.76 -41.84
N ARG A 412 32.22 24.16 -41.13
CA ARG A 412 32.42 22.70 -41.15
C ARG A 412 31.27 22.01 -40.42
N PHE A 413 30.58 21.10 -41.09
CA PHE A 413 29.55 20.26 -40.46
C PHE A 413 30.18 19.32 -39.44
N LEU A 414 29.54 19.20 -38.28
CA LEU A 414 29.91 18.26 -37.22
C LEU A 414 28.87 17.14 -37.17
N ASP A 415 27.64 17.46 -36.78
CA ASP A 415 26.59 16.47 -36.63
C ASP A 415 25.17 17.09 -36.65
N SER A 416 24.13 16.26 -36.69
CA SER A 416 22.72 16.66 -36.62
C SER A 416 21.88 15.74 -35.74
N LEU A 417 21.02 16.33 -34.92
CA LEU A 417 20.10 15.64 -34.01
C LEU A 417 18.65 16.05 -34.33
N THR A 418 17.73 15.09 -34.35
CA THR A 418 16.29 15.35 -34.55
C THR A 418 15.53 14.81 -33.35
N LEU A 419 14.75 15.68 -32.70
CA LEU A 419 14.02 15.38 -31.47
C LEU A 419 12.51 15.55 -31.68
N PRO A 420 11.72 14.48 -31.56
CA PRO A 420 10.26 14.53 -31.62
C PRO A 420 9.70 15.13 -30.31
N PRO A 421 8.44 15.63 -30.31
CA PRO A 421 7.88 16.40 -29.20
C PRO A 421 7.83 15.65 -27.87
N GLU A 422 7.69 14.32 -27.89
CA GLU A 422 7.64 13.48 -26.69
C GLU A 422 8.98 13.41 -25.96
N ARG A 423 10.07 13.82 -26.64
CA ARG A 423 11.43 13.87 -26.08
C ARG A 423 11.87 15.28 -25.72
N LEU A 424 11.00 16.30 -25.85
CA LEU A 424 11.33 17.68 -25.56
C LEU A 424 10.79 18.10 -24.18
N PRO A 425 11.62 18.70 -23.31
CA PRO A 425 11.19 19.21 -21.99
C PRO A 425 10.26 20.43 -22.07
N ALA A 426 10.12 21.02 -23.25
CA ALA A 426 9.24 22.15 -23.55
C ALA A 426 8.84 22.10 -25.04
N SER A 427 7.92 22.96 -25.47
CA SER A 427 7.62 23.09 -26.90
C SER A 427 8.88 23.39 -27.72
N ALA A 428 8.93 22.93 -28.98
CA ALA A 428 10.08 23.14 -29.86
C ALA A 428 10.49 24.63 -29.98
N GLU A 429 9.53 25.56 -29.90
CA GLU A 429 9.80 27.00 -29.85
C GLU A 429 10.38 27.45 -28.50
N GLY A 430 9.87 26.93 -27.38
CA GLY A 430 10.41 27.20 -26.04
C GLY A 430 11.85 26.70 -25.87
N MET A 431 12.18 25.58 -26.51
CA MET A 431 13.53 25.01 -26.50
C MET A 431 14.60 25.94 -27.11
N LEU A 432 14.24 26.81 -28.06
CA LEU A 432 15.19 27.76 -28.66
C LEU A 432 15.81 28.72 -27.63
N GLY A 433 15.03 29.13 -26.63
CA GLY A 433 15.51 29.99 -25.54
C GLY A 433 16.52 29.28 -24.64
N LEU A 434 16.28 27.99 -24.35
CA LEU A 434 17.14 27.17 -23.49
C LEU A 434 18.43 26.78 -24.21
N LEU A 435 18.36 26.43 -25.50
CA LEU A 435 19.52 26.07 -26.31
C LEU A 435 20.57 27.17 -26.40
N GLY A 436 20.13 28.44 -26.44
CA GLY A 436 21.01 29.60 -26.48
C GLY A 436 21.94 29.72 -25.27
N ALA A 437 21.61 29.07 -24.14
CA ALA A 437 22.48 29.00 -22.98
C ALA A 437 23.62 27.99 -23.13
N PHE A 438 23.44 26.95 -23.96
CA PHE A 438 24.40 25.86 -24.13
C PHE A 438 25.29 26.05 -25.36
N VAL A 439 24.75 26.59 -26.44
CA VAL A 439 25.45 26.76 -27.72
C VAL A 439 24.96 28.01 -28.45
N ARG A 440 25.87 28.68 -29.15
CA ARG A 440 25.53 29.87 -29.93
C ARG A 440 24.63 29.49 -31.10
N LEU A 441 23.44 30.09 -31.16
CA LEU A 441 22.47 29.83 -32.21
C LEU A 441 22.73 30.73 -33.44
N VAL A 442 22.68 30.13 -34.63
CA VAL A 442 22.81 30.82 -35.92
C VAL A 442 21.61 30.51 -36.82
N ARG A 443 21.14 31.51 -37.57
CA ARG A 443 20.02 31.35 -38.51
C ARG A 443 20.46 30.65 -39.81
N ASP A 444 21.68 30.96 -40.25
CA ASP A 444 22.31 30.43 -41.44
C ASP A 444 23.70 29.85 -41.10
N PRO A 445 24.12 28.74 -41.74
CA PRO A 445 25.44 28.17 -41.51
C PRO A 445 26.52 29.18 -41.95
N PRO A 446 27.54 29.46 -41.13
CA PRO A 446 28.60 30.38 -41.50
C PRO A 446 29.38 29.83 -42.72
N GLY A 447 29.79 30.71 -43.64
CA GLY A 447 30.54 30.32 -44.84
C GLY A 447 29.72 30.09 -46.12
N ARG A 448 28.44 30.47 -46.16
CA ARG A 448 27.63 30.56 -47.38
C ARG A 448 27.15 31.96 -47.69
#